data_AF-A0AAW8M5H3-F1
#
_entry.id   AF-A0AAW8M5H3-F1
#
_cell.length_a   1.000
_cell.length_b   1.000
_cell.length_c   1.000
_cell.angle_alpha   90.00
_cell.angle_beta   90.00
_cell.angle_gamma   90.00
#
_symmetry.space_group_name_H-M   'P 1'
#
loop_
_entity.id
_entity.type
_entity.pdbx_description
1 polymer ?
#
loop_
_entity_poly.entity_id
_entity_poly.type
_entity_poly.pdbx_seq_one_letter_code
_entity_poly.pdbx_strand_id
1 'polypeptide(L)'
;MEWMNWTAPTAAFFGVIALLLAGMTTWELRSPSIPRRGFLPIATTRGDRLFIGLLGSAYLHLLVIGVTDWSIWIAFALSLVWLLAVMRWG
;
A
#
# COMPACT_ATOMS: atom_id res chain seq x y z
N MET A 1 -18.07 14.22 21.72
CA MET A 1 -17.33 13.81 20.50
C MET A 1 -16.30 12.76 20.88
N GLU A 2 -16.70 11.53 21.18
CA GLU A 2 -15.79 10.42 21.54
C GLU A 2 -16.14 9.15 20.77
N TRP A 3 -16.30 9.26 19.45
CA TRP A 3 -16.56 8.08 18.61
C TRP A 3 -15.26 7.33 18.25
N MET A 4 -14.12 8.03 18.29
CA MET A 4 -12.80 7.49 17.99
C MET A 4 -11.74 8.16 18.87
N ASN A 5 -10.73 7.40 19.31
CA ASN A 5 -9.59 7.94 20.04
C ASN A 5 -8.63 8.64 19.05
N TRP A 6 -8.82 9.95 18.89
CA TRP A 6 -8.03 10.79 18.00
C TRP A 6 -6.66 11.12 18.62
N THR A 7 -5.70 10.25 18.35
CA THR A 7 -4.28 10.50 18.61
C THR A 7 -3.58 10.93 17.32
N ALA A 8 -2.37 11.52 17.43
CA ALA A 8 -1.59 11.88 16.25
C ALA A 8 -1.32 10.68 15.31
N PRO A 9 -0.98 9.47 15.80
CA PRO A 9 -0.88 8.28 14.94
C PRO A 9 -2.20 7.90 14.26
N THR A 10 -3.33 7.92 14.98
CA THR A 10 -4.65 7.62 14.41
C THR A 10 -5.01 8.61 13.30
N ALA A 11 -4.82 9.91 13.54
CA ALA A 11 -5.09 10.95 12.57
C ALA A 11 -4.21 10.81 11.32
N ALA A 12 -2.93 10.51 11.49
CA ALA A 12 -2.01 10.27 10.38
C ALA A 12 -2.43 9.06 9.53
N PHE A 13 -2.82 7.95 10.16
CA PHE A 13 -3.28 6.75 9.46
C PHE A 13 -4.49 7.02 8.55
N PHE A 14 -5.54 7.64 9.10
CA PHE A 14 -6.72 7.98 8.31
C PHE A 14 -6.44 9.06 7.26
N GLY A 15 -5.57 10.02 7.58
CA GLY A 15 -5.10 11.02 6.62
C GLY A 15 -4.40 10.38 5.42
N VAL A 16 -3.50 9.41 5.65
CA VAL A 16 -2.82 8.66 4.59
C VAL A 16 -3.81 7.86 3.75
N ILE A 17 -4.78 7.18 4.37
CA ILE A 17 -5.84 6.47 3.62
C ILE A 17 -6.62 7.42 2.73
N ALA A 18 -7.05 8.57 3.27
CA ALA A 18 -7.78 9.57 2.51
C ALA A 18 -6.96 10.08 1.30
N LEU A 19 -5.67 10.36 1.51
CA LEU A 19 -4.75 10.77 0.43
C LEU A 19 -4.56 9.68 -0.63
N LEU A 20 -4.42 8.41 -0.23
CA LEU A 20 -4.29 7.28 -1.16
C LEU A 20 -5.56 7.12 -2.00
N LEU A 21 -6.74 7.17 -1.38
CA LEU A 21 -8.03 7.08 -2.09
C LEU A 21 -8.23 8.26 -3.04
N ALA A 22 -7.99 9.49 -2.59
CA ALA A 22 -8.12 10.68 -3.42
C ALA A 22 -7.12 10.68 -4.59
N GLY A 23 -5.87 10.29 -4.33
CA GLY A 23 -4.82 10.15 -5.34
C GLY A 23 -5.19 9.12 -6.41
N MET A 24 -5.63 7.94 -5.99
CA MET A 24 -6.05 6.88 -6.92
C MET A 24 -7.28 7.24 -7.72
N THR A 25 -8.27 7.86 -7.08
CA THR A 25 -9.49 8.35 -7.76
C THR A 25 -9.11 9.36 -8.83
N THR A 26 -8.24 10.33 -8.49
CA THR A 26 -7.77 11.35 -9.44
C THR A 26 -6.99 10.72 -10.60
N TRP A 27 -6.17 9.70 -10.33
CA TRP A 27 -5.40 9.02 -11.37
C TRP A 27 -6.31 8.24 -12.33
N GLU A 28 -7.25 7.44 -11.82
CA GLU A 28 -8.19 6.70 -12.67
C GLU A 28 -9.05 7.64 -13.54
N LEU A 29 -9.48 8.79 -12.99
CA LEU A 29 -10.21 9.80 -13.77
C LEU A 29 -9.37 10.39 -14.91
N ARG A 30 -8.06 10.64 -14.68
CA ARG A 30 -7.18 11.21 -15.71
C ARG A 30 -6.68 10.19 -16.73
N SER A 31 -6.48 8.96 -16.32
CA SER A 31 -5.94 7.90 -17.18
C SER A 31 -6.66 6.61 -16.85
N PRO A 32 -7.74 6.29 -17.58
CA PRO A 32 -8.50 5.07 -17.37
C PRO A 32 -7.57 3.85 -17.41
N SER A 33 -7.62 3.03 -16.37
CA SER A 33 -6.82 1.81 -16.32
C SER A 33 -7.30 0.79 -17.34
N ILE A 34 -6.34 0.22 -18.07
CA ILE A 34 -6.56 -0.98 -18.88
C ILE A 34 -6.01 -2.15 -18.05
N PRO A 35 -6.81 -3.18 -17.73
CA PRO A 35 -6.33 -4.35 -17.02
C PRO A 35 -5.15 -4.98 -17.76
N ARG A 36 -4.08 -5.29 -17.03
CA ARG A 36 -2.90 -5.96 -17.58
C ARG A 36 -2.62 -7.21 -16.77
N ARG A 37 -2.13 -8.25 -17.45
CA ARG A 37 -1.51 -9.41 -16.80
C ARG A 37 -0.02 -9.16 -16.79
N GLY A 38 0.51 -8.82 -15.61
CA GLY A 38 1.91 -8.53 -15.39
C GLY A 38 2.62 -9.71 -14.70
N PHE A 39 3.48 -9.37 -13.75
CA PHE A 39 4.14 -10.28 -12.82
C PHE A 39 3.14 -11.09 -11.99
N LEU A 40 2.04 -10.46 -11.60
CA LEU A 40 0.93 -11.16 -10.98
C LEU A 40 0.14 -11.85 -12.10
N PRO A 41 -0.01 -13.19 -12.11
CA PRO A 41 -0.69 -13.95 -13.17
C PRO A 41 -2.22 -13.79 -13.12
N ILE A 42 -2.70 -12.62 -12.71
CA ILE A 42 -4.09 -12.20 -12.60
C ILE A 42 -4.24 -10.87 -13.35
N ALA A 43 -5.43 -10.57 -13.87
CA ALA A 43 -5.69 -9.27 -14.48
C ALA A 43 -5.84 -8.23 -13.37
N THR A 44 -4.93 -7.26 -13.30
CA THR A 44 -4.93 -6.21 -12.27
C THR A 44 -5.20 -4.84 -12.89
N THR A 45 -6.02 -4.04 -12.20
CA THR A 45 -6.12 -2.58 -12.40
C THR A 45 -4.99 -1.87 -11.64
N ARG A 46 -4.88 -0.54 -11.76
CA ARG A 46 -3.90 0.21 -10.94
C ARG A 46 -4.31 0.24 -9.46
N GLY A 47 -5.62 0.32 -9.19
CA GLY A 47 -6.19 0.16 -7.85
C GLY A 47 -5.78 -1.16 -7.20
N ASP A 48 -5.93 -2.25 -7.93
CA ASP A 48 -5.59 -3.59 -7.43
C ASP A 48 -4.10 -3.71 -7.12
N ARG A 49 -3.23 -3.17 -7.99
CA ARG A 49 -1.77 -3.13 -7.75
C ARG A 49 -1.41 -2.37 -6.47
N LEU A 50 -2.03 -1.22 -6.21
CA LEU A 50 -1.80 -0.47 -4.97
C LEU A 50 -2.24 -1.29 -3.75
N PHE A 51 -3.45 -1.86 -3.79
CA PHE A 51 -3.97 -2.64 -2.67
C PHE A 51 -3.11 -3.87 -2.37
N ILE A 52 -2.73 -4.64 -3.38
CA ILE A 52 -1.84 -5.81 -3.25
C ILE A 52 -0.46 -5.38 -2.73
N GLY A 53 0.06 -4.26 -3.21
CA GLY A 53 1.32 -3.71 -2.73
C GLY A 53 1.28 -3.34 -1.24
N LEU A 54 0.21 -2.68 -0.79
CA LEU A 54 -0.01 -2.33 0.62
C LEU A 54 -0.20 -3.57 1.49
N LEU A 55 -0.99 -4.54 1.01
CA LEU A 55 -1.22 -5.80 1.72
C LEU A 55 0.07 -6.61 1.89
N GLY A 56 0.87 -6.74 0.83
CA GLY A 56 2.18 -7.39 0.89
C GLY A 56 3.15 -6.64 1.80
N SER A 57 3.13 -5.31 1.80
CA SER A 57 3.92 -4.48 2.71
C SER A 57 3.56 -4.74 4.17
N ALA A 58 2.27 -4.88 4.48
CA ALA A 58 1.80 -5.21 5.83
C ALA A 58 2.31 -6.59 6.26
N TYR A 59 2.21 -7.61 5.40
CA TYR A 59 2.76 -8.94 5.70
C TYR A 59 4.28 -8.93 5.84
N LEU A 60 5.01 -8.16 5.05
CA LEU A 60 6.46 -7.99 5.20
C LEU A 60 6.82 -7.39 6.56
N HIS A 61 6.10 -6.37 7.02
CA HIS A 61 6.32 -5.80 8.35
C HIS A 61 6.02 -6.82 9.45
N LEU A 62 4.91 -7.56 9.34
CA LEU A 62 4.56 -8.61 10.31
C LEU A 62 5.61 -9.73 10.35
N LEU A 63 6.15 -10.11 9.19
CA LEU A 63 7.21 -11.12 9.09
C LEU A 63 8.50 -10.63 9.75
N VAL A 64 8.92 -9.39 9.47
CA VAL A 64 10.13 -8.82 10.10
C VAL A 64 9.97 -8.75 11.61
N ILE A 65 8.83 -8.24 12.11
CA ILE A 65 8.57 -8.14 13.55
C ILE A 65 8.43 -9.51 14.21
N GLY A 66 7.83 -10.49 13.52
CA GLY A 66 7.51 -11.80 14.08
C GLY A 66 8.65 -12.82 14.03
N VAL A 67 9.63 -12.63 13.14
CA VAL A 67 10.66 -13.65 12.85
C VAL A 67 12.09 -13.12 13.00
N THR A 68 12.30 -11.80 13.03
CA THR A 68 13.65 -11.21 13.05
C THR A 68 13.77 -10.07 14.07
N ASP A 69 15.00 -9.74 14.46
CA ASP A 69 15.31 -8.55 15.29
C ASP A 69 15.72 -7.34 14.44
N TRP A 70 15.40 -7.36 13.16
CA TRP A 70 15.76 -6.27 12.26
C TRP A 70 15.00 -5.00 12.61
N SER A 71 15.65 -3.86 12.40
CA SER A 71 15.00 -2.56 12.55
C SER A 71 13.78 -2.47 11.65
N ILE A 72 12.69 -1.91 12.17
CA ILE A 72 11.46 -1.69 11.41
C ILE A 72 11.67 -0.79 10.17
N TRP A 73 12.73 0.04 10.20
CA TRP A 73 13.13 0.84 9.04
C TRP A 73 13.61 -0.03 7.86
N ILE A 74 14.17 -1.20 8.13
CA ILE A 74 14.53 -2.18 7.08
C ILE A 74 13.26 -2.76 6.48
N ALA A 75 12.27 -3.13 7.31
CA ALA A 75 10.95 -3.58 6.82
C ALA A 75 10.27 -2.52 5.97
N PHE A 76 10.36 -1.25 6.37
CA PHE A 76 9.83 -0.11 5.64
C PHE A 76 10.51 0.06 4.28
N ALA A 77 11.85 0.01 4.22
CA ALA A 77 12.59 0.09 2.97
C ALA A 77 12.25 -1.07 2.02
N LEU A 78 12.20 -2.31 2.53
CA LEU A 78 11.80 -3.49 1.76
C LEU A 78 10.36 -3.36 1.24
N SER A 79 9.45 -2.83 2.06
CA SER A 79 8.06 -2.59 1.67
C SER A 79 7.93 -1.52 0.60
N LEU A 80 8.76 -0.48 0.63
CA LEU A 80 8.79 0.54 -0.43
C LEU A 80 9.27 -0.06 -1.76
N VAL A 81 10.34 -0.86 -1.73
CA VAL A 81 10.83 -1.60 -2.91
C VAL A 81 9.75 -2.53 -3.44
N TRP A 82 9.08 -3.28 -2.57
CA TRP A 82 7.96 -4.15 -2.92
C TRP A 82 6.81 -3.39 -3.58
N LEU A 83 6.36 -2.30 -2.96
CA LEU A 83 5.27 -1.47 -3.48
C LEU A 83 5.59 -0.94 -4.89
N LEU A 84 6.80 -0.41 -5.08
CA LEU A 84 7.26 0.08 -6.38
C LEU A 84 7.33 -1.03 -7.43
N ALA A 85 7.81 -2.23 -7.04
CA ALA A 85 7.86 -3.40 -7.90
C ALA A 85 6.46 -3.82 -8.37
N VAL A 86 5.49 -3.92 -7.45
CA VAL A 86 4.10 -4.27 -7.77
C VAL A 86 3.45 -3.20 -8.65
N MET A 87 3.69 -1.92 -8.37
CA MET A 87 3.14 -0.84 -9.18
C MET A 87 3.73 -0.82 -10.60
N ARG A 88 5.00 -1.20 -10.77
CA ARG A 88 5.69 -1.17 -12.06
C ARG A 88 5.46 -2.41 -12.91
N TRP A 89 5.39 -3.58 -12.30
CA TRP A 89 5.35 -4.88 -13.00
C TRP A 89 4.12 -5.71 -12.73
N GLY A 90 3.32 -5.41 -11.70
CA GLY A 90 2.09 -6.14 -11.39
C GLY A 90 1.01 -5.97 -12.44
#